data_AF-A0A9E5GJ90-F1
#
_entry.id   AF-A0A9E5GJ90-F1
#
_cell.length_a   1.000
_cell.length_b   1.000
_cell.length_c   1.000
_cell.angle_alpha   90.00
_cell.angle_beta   90.00
_cell.angle_gamma   90.00
#
_symmetry.space_group_name_H-M   'P 1'
#
loop_
_entity.id
_entity.type
_entity.pdbx_description
1 polymer ?
#
loop_
_entity_poly.entity_id
_entity_poly.type
_entity_poly.pdbx_seq_one_letter_code
_entity_poly.pdbx_strand_id
1 'polypeptide(L)' 'MPASQSLKPIIAVNARWLLAGKLEGTGWHTRSILWPLIAQHPEVNWHLFYDRKPHPSMVPKAVTVHVITPPA' A
#
# COMPACT_ATOMS: atom_id res chain seq x y z
N MET A 1 34.94 11.22 0.47
CA MET A 1 34.13 10.26 -0.29
C MET A 1 32.69 10.43 0.18
N PRO A 2 31.80 11.16 -0.52
CA PRO A 2 30.40 11.17 -0.13
C PRO A 2 29.80 9.80 -0.47
N ALA A 3 29.18 9.15 0.52
CA ALA A 3 28.47 7.90 0.32
C ALA A 3 27.38 8.10 -0.73
N SER A 4 27.41 7.31 -1.80
CA SER A 4 26.32 7.24 -2.77
C SER A 4 25.05 6.84 -2.03
N GLN A 5 24.15 7.79 -1.81
CA GLN A 5 22.88 7.55 -1.15
C GLN A 5 22.02 6.75 -2.13
N SER A 6 22.02 5.42 -1.97
CA SER A 6 21.24 4.52 -2.81
C SER A 6 19.77 4.90 -2.69
N LEU A 7 19.19 5.40 -3.78
CA LEU A 7 17.80 5.82 -3.84
C LEU A 7 16.92 4.60 -3.58
N LYS A 8 16.11 4.63 -2.53
CA LYS A 8 15.06 3.63 -2.33
C LYS A 8 13.96 3.82 -3.37
N PRO A 9 13.61 2.79 -4.16
CA PRO A 9 12.51 2.89 -5.11
C PRO A 9 11.19 3.23 -4.39
N ILE A 10 10.38 4.07 -5.00
CA ILE A 10 9.07 4.46 -4.48
C ILE A 10 8.00 3.79 -5.34
N ILE A 11 7.13 3.00 -4.72
CA ILE A 11 5.99 2.38 -5.41
C ILE A 11 4.72 2.84 -4.71
N ALA A 12 3.83 3.46 -5.49
CA ALA A 12 2.55 3.93 -4.99
C ALA A 12 1.41 3.15 -5.65
N VAL A 13 0.52 2.61 -4.82
CA VAL A 13 -0.57 1.74 -5.24
C VAL A 13 -1.90 2.39 -4.89
N ASN A 14 -2.81 2.44 -5.86
CA ASN A 14 -4.19 2.79 -5.60
C ASN A 14 -4.87 1.64 -4.84
N ALA A 15 -5.24 1.90 -3.59
CA ALA A 15 -5.81 0.92 -2.66
C ALA A 15 -7.27 1.24 -2.31
N ARG A 16 -7.95 2.11 -3.05
CA ARG A 16 -9.30 2.60 -2.74
C ARG A 16 -10.36 1.49 -2.63
N TRP A 17 -10.19 0.39 -3.36
CA TRP A 17 -11.08 -0.78 -3.30
C TRP A 17 -10.71 -1.79 -2.19
N LEU A 18 -9.57 -1.63 -1.51
CA LEU A 18 -9.10 -2.56 -0.48
C LEU A 18 -9.72 -2.22 0.88
N LEU A 19 -11.04 -2.30 0.98
CA LEU A 19 -11.82 -1.92 2.15
C LEU A 19 -12.36 -3.13 2.92
N ALA A 20 -12.29 -3.08 4.25
CA ALA A 20 -12.86 -4.11 5.12
C ALA A 20 -14.36 -4.31 4.83
N GLY A 21 -14.81 -5.56 4.77
CA GLY A 21 -16.22 -5.90 4.50
C GLY A 21 -16.70 -5.65 3.06
N LYS A 22 -15.81 -5.20 2.16
CA LYS A 22 -16.08 -5.04 0.71
C LYS A 22 -15.04 -5.74 -0.17
N LEU A 23 -14.27 -6.65 0.40
CA LEU A 23 -13.31 -7.48 -0.34
C LEU A 23 -14.07 -8.62 -1.03
N GLU A 24 -14.63 -8.36 -2.19
CA GLU A 24 -15.14 -9.40 -3.08
C GLU A 24 -14.11 -9.67 -4.18
N GLY A 25 -13.92 -10.94 -4.56
CA GLY A 25 -13.07 -11.37 -5.68
C GLY A 25 -11.71 -10.66 -5.80
N THR A 26 -11.68 -9.61 -6.62
CA THR A 26 -10.47 -8.81 -6.92
C THR A 26 -9.83 -8.20 -5.68
N GLY A 27 -10.60 -7.81 -4.66
CA GLY A 27 -10.06 -7.27 -3.41
C GLY A 27 -9.19 -8.29 -2.66
N TRP A 28 -9.68 -9.53 -2.54
CA TRP A 28 -8.90 -10.62 -1.94
C TRP A 28 -7.71 -11.01 -2.80
N HIS A 29 -7.89 -11.10 -4.11
CA HIS A 29 -6.81 -11.42 -5.04
C HIS A 29 -5.66 -10.40 -4.95
N THR A 30 -5.97 -9.11 -5.04
CA THR A 30 -4.96 -8.05 -4.89
C THR A 30 -4.28 -8.11 -3.53
N ARG A 31 -5.03 -8.29 -2.44
CA ARG A 31 -4.46 -8.41 -1.09
C ARG A 31 -3.49 -9.58 -0.97
N SER A 32 -3.87 -10.75 -1.50
CA SER A 32 -3.06 -11.98 -1.43
C SER A 32 -1.74 -11.87 -2.19
N ILE A 33 -1.62 -10.97 -3.15
CA ILE A 33 -0.37 -10.69 -3.87
C ILE A 33 0.38 -9.53 -3.22
N LEU A 34 -0.31 -8.41 -2.99
CA LEU A 34 0.32 -7.16 -2.58
C LEU A 34 0.91 -7.22 -1.17
N TRP A 35 0.28 -7.93 -0.22
CA TRP A 35 0.79 -8.01 1.16
C TRP A 35 2.10 -8.78 1.25
N PRO A 36 2.18 -10.01 0.69
CA PRO A 36 3.45 -10.71 0.61
C PRO A 36 4.52 -9.92 -0.15
N LEU A 37 4.16 -9.24 -1.24
CA LEU A 37 5.10 -8.43 -2.02
C LEU A 37 5.70 -7.29 -1.18
N ILE A 38 4.87 -6.56 -0.43
CA ILE A 38 5.33 -5.50 0.49
C ILE A 38 6.26 -6.07 1.57
N ALA A 39 5.93 -7.25 2.12
CA ALA A 39 6.74 -7.88 3.14
C ALA A 39 8.10 -8.39 2.62
N GLN A 40 8.14 -8.85 1.37
CA GLN A 40 9.35 -9.36 0.71
C GLN A 40 10.28 -8.25 0.20
N HIS A 41 9.76 -7.04 -0.03
CA HIS A 41 10.53 -5.91 -0.55
C HIS A 41 10.58 -4.72 0.43
N PRO A 42 11.31 -4.84 1.56
CA PRO A 42 11.50 -3.75 2.52
C PRO A 42 12.41 -2.61 2.02
N GLU A 43 13.15 -2.83 0.93
CA GLU A 43 13.95 -1.82 0.24
C GLU A 43 13.09 -0.77 -0.49
N VAL A 44 11.83 -1.09 -0.78
CA VAL A 44 10.87 -0.21 -1.45
C VAL A 44 10.13 0.64 -0.42
N ASN A 45 9.98 1.92 -0.72
CA ASN A 45 9.09 2.82 0.01
C ASN A 45 7.67 2.69 -0.55
N TRP A 46 6.84 1.91 0.13
CA TRP A 46 5.46 1.63 -0.29
C TRP A 46 4.49 2.71 0.15
N HIS A 47 3.67 3.18 -0.79
CA HIS A 47 2.59 4.14 -0.55
C HIS A 47 1.24 3.55 -0.97
N LEU A 48 0.24 3.64 -0.11
CA LEU A 48 -1.13 3.18 -0.39
C LEU A 48 -2.10 4.36 -0.38
N PHE A 49 -2.79 4.58 -1.50
CA PHE A 49 -3.78 5.65 -1.64
C PHE A 49 -5.20 5.14 -1.41
N TYR A 50 -5.89 5.71 -0.44
CA TYR A 50 -7.30 5.47 -0.14
C TYR A 50 -8.13 6.75 -0.35
N ASP A 51 -9.44 6.60 -0.44
CA ASP A 51 -10.41 7.70 -0.48
C ASP A 51 -11.08 7.92 0.89
N ARG A 52 -10.85 7.00 1.83
CA ARG A 52 -11.35 7.00 3.22
C ARG A 52 -10.33 6.30 4.12
N LYS A 53 -10.42 6.51 5.43
CA LYS A 53 -9.52 5.85 6.38
C LYS A 53 -9.71 4.32 6.32
N PRO A 54 -8.69 3.54 5.96
CA PRO A 54 -8.81 2.08 5.97
C PRO A 54 -8.86 1.54 7.40
N HIS A 55 -9.45 0.36 7.57
CA HIS A 55 -9.39 -0.33 8.86
C HIS A 55 -7.94 -0.74 9.16
N PRO A 56 -7.39 -0.52 10.37
CA PRO A 56 -5.97 -0.78 10.65
C PRO A 56 -5.53 -2.23 10.41
N SER A 57 -6.41 -3.22 10.61
CA SER A 57 -6.12 -4.63 10.31
C SER A 57 -5.99 -4.94 8.81
N MET A 58 -6.40 -4.01 7.97
CA MET A 58 -6.42 -4.09 6.50
C MET A 58 -5.28 -3.30 5.86
N VAL A 59 -4.20 -3.02 6.59
CA VAL A 59 -3.02 -2.29 6.09
C VAL A 59 -1.75 -2.96 6.61
N PRO A 60 -0.71 -3.21 5.77
CA PRO A 60 0.57 -3.71 6.26
C PRO A 60 1.29 -2.63 7.07
N LYS A 61 2.09 -3.04 8.06
CA LYS A 61 2.79 -2.07 8.93
C LYS A 61 3.88 -1.25 8.21
N ALA A 62 4.46 -1.78 7.14
CA ALA A 62 5.61 -1.19 6.46
C ALA A 62 5.23 -0.31 5.25
N VAL A 63 4.12 0.44 5.35
CA VAL A 63 3.63 1.30 4.27
C VAL A 63 3.25 2.68 4.79
N THR A 64 3.32 3.67 3.91
CA THR A 64 2.73 4.99 4.15
C THR A 64 1.33 5.03 3.58
N VAL A 65 0.34 5.33 4.43
CA VAL A 65 -1.07 5.45 4.00
C VAL A 65 -1.38 6.91 3.72
N HIS A 66 -2.00 7.14 2.58
CA HIS A 66 -2.47 8.45 2.15
C HIS A 66 -3.99 8.39 1.92
N VAL A 67 -4.73 9.33 2.51
CA VAL A 67 -6.16 9.49 2.24
C VAL A 67 -6.34 10.73 1.38
N ILE A 68 -6.83 10.56 0.15
CA ILE A 68 -6.94 11.61 -0.85
C ILE A 68 -8.41 11.83 -1.18
N THR A 69 -8.84 13.09 -1.07
CA THR A 69 -10.17 13.57 -1.46
C THR A 69 -10.08 14.47 -2.71
N PRO A 70 -11.15 14.62 -3.52
CA PRO A 70 -12.45 13.95 -3.40
C PRO A 70 -12.36 12.44 -3.71
N PRO A 71 -13.35 11.64 -3.30
CA PRO A 71 -13.49 10.28 -3.81
C PRO A 71 -13.60 10.34 -5.35
N ALA A 72 -13.03 9.36 -6.05
CA ALA A 72 -13.21 9.22 -7.50
C ALA A 72 -14.49 8.46 -7.84
#